data_AF-A0AA37DHB6-F1
#
_entry.id   AF-A0AA37DHB6-F1
#
_cell.length_a   1.000
_cell.length_b   1.000
_cell.length_c   1.000
_cell.angle_alpha   90.00
_cell.angle_beta   90.00
_cell.angle_gamma   90.00
#
_symmetry.space_group_name_H-M   'P 1'
#
loop_
_entity.id
_entity.type
_entity.pdbx_description
1 polymer ?
#
loop_
_entity_poly.entity_id
_entity_poly.type
_entity_poly.pdbx_seq_one_letter_code
_entity_poly.pdbx_strand_id
1 'polypeptide(L)'
;MSFLHPRGEILAFNHKRACGLWLIAVSLVIFAAALIGGKQRINMTVFSLGYIAAFLSINANQSLQRRFSEGPSSPFQRKAEFYAVISLFVLMSLFGGPYFADENWRRIWLGAFLATALHFLPFYYVHGKSMLVLSLVSTVNVALGYAFPELPLVCTAYADAAIKLGFGVYLFCFSKPSKQN
;
A
#
# COMPACT_ATOMS: atom_id res chain seq x y z
N MET A 1 -30.24 -1.99 -5.53
CA MET A 1 -29.10 -1.21 -6.08
C MET A 1 -27.84 -1.75 -5.42
N SER A 2 -26.91 -2.37 -6.15
CA SER A 2 -25.59 -2.67 -5.57
C SER A 2 -24.78 -1.39 -5.60
N PHE A 3 -24.53 -0.79 -4.43
CA PHE A 3 -23.80 0.47 -4.28
C PHE A 3 -22.30 0.36 -4.62
N LEU A 4 -21.80 -0.84 -4.94
CA LEU A 4 -20.37 -1.15 -4.98
C LEU A 4 -19.84 -1.66 -6.33
N HIS A 5 -20.70 -1.94 -7.31
CA HIS A 5 -20.26 -2.34 -8.66
C HIS A 5 -21.23 -1.78 -9.70
N PRO A 6 -20.77 -0.99 -10.70
CA PRO A 6 -21.63 -0.51 -11.76
C PRO A 6 -22.14 -1.70 -12.58
N ARG A 7 -23.46 -1.80 -12.71
CA ARG A 7 -24.09 -2.84 -13.52
C ARG A 7 -23.59 -2.73 -14.97
N GLY A 8 -22.94 -3.78 -15.47
CA GLY A 8 -22.51 -3.91 -16.86
C GLY A 8 -21.04 -3.56 -17.15
N GLU A 9 -20.24 -3.15 -16.16
CA GLU A 9 -18.80 -2.95 -16.35
C GLU A 9 -17.99 -4.20 -16.01
N ILE A 10 -17.15 -4.65 -16.95
CA ILE A 10 -16.19 -5.73 -16.75
C ILE A 10 -14.94 -5.15 -16.08
N LEU A 11 -14.56 -5.67 -14.91
CA LEU A 11 -13.30 -5.32 -14.27
C LEU A 11 -12.16 -6.01 -15.01
N ALA A 12 -11.20 -5.23 -15.49
CA ALA A 12 -9.97 -5.75 -16.09
C ALA A 12 -8.79 -5.36 -15.20
N PHE A 13 -8.16 -6.35 -14.58
CA PHE A 13 -7.07 -6.10 -13.63
C PHE A 13 -5.72 -5.96 -14.37
N ASN A 14 -5.63 -4.96 -15.24
CA ASN A 14 -4.53 -4.79 -16.19
C ASN A 14 -3.27 -4.18 -15.58
N HIS A 15 -3.38 -3.49 -14.45
CA HIS A 15 -2.30 -2.72 -13.83
C HIS A 15 -1.59 -3.47 -12.70
N LYS A 16 -1.74 -4.81 -12.62
CA LYS A 16 -1.16 -5.62 -11.53
C LYS A 16 0.37 -5.53 -11.50
N ARG A 17 1.04 -5.55 -12.66
CA ARG A 17 2.51 -5.49 -12.69
C ARG A 17 3.02 -4.13 -12.21
N ALA A 18 2.42 -3.04 -12.66
CA ALA A 18 2.76 -1.70 -12.16
C ALA A 18 2.54 -1.58 -10.63
N CYS A 19 1.43 -2.09 -10.11
CA CYS A 19 1.17 -2.19 -8.67
C CYS A 19 2.24 -3.04 -7.95
N GLY A 20 2.63 -4.18 -8.53
CA GLY A 20 3.68 -5.04 -7.99
C GLY A 20 5.03 -4.33 -7.88
N LEU A 21 5.42 -3.59 -8.92
CA LEU A 21 6.64 -2.79 -8.93
C LEU A 21 6.60 -1.69 -7.85
N TRP A 22 5.45 -1.04 -7.67
CA TRP A 22 5.23 -0.06 -6.61
C TRP A 22 5.42 -0.66 -5.22
N LEU A 23 4.82 -1.83 -4.95
CA LEU A 23 4.97 -2.53 -3.66
C LEU A 23 6.41 -2.94 -3.38
N ILE A 24 7.15 -3.41 -4.39
CA ILE A 24 8.58 -3.71 -4.27
C ILE A 24 9.34 -2.43 -3.87
N ALA A 25 9.15 -1.32 -4.58
CA ALA A 25 9.86 -0.08 -4.28
C ALA A 25 9.57 0.43 -2.87
N VAL A 26 8.30 0.49 -2.47
CA VAL A 26 7.91 0.93 -1.12
C VAL A 26 8.44 -0.03 -0.04
N SER A 27 8.49 -1.34 -0.30
CA SER A 27 9.07 -2.29 0.65
C SER A 27 10.55 -2.04 0.92
N LEU A 28 11.33 -1.71 -0.12
CA LEU A 28 12.75 -1.38 0.02
C LEU A 28 12.94 -0.06 0.79
N VAL A 29 12.06 0.91 0.56
CA VAL A 29 12.06 2.19 1.30
C VAL A 29 11.76 1.97 2.78
N ILE A 30 10.73 1.19 3.12
CA ILE A 30 10.40 0.86 4.52
C ILE A 30 11.57 0.15 5.18
N PHE A 31 12.15 -0.85 4.51
CA PHE A 31 13.28 -1.61 5.01
C PHE A 31 14.48 -0.69 5.31
N ALA A 32 14.88 0.16 4.35
CA ALA A 32 15.99 1.09 4.52
C ALA A 32 15.73 2.11 5.64
N ALA A 33 14.53 2.67 5.72
CA ALA A 33 14.15 3.62 6.76
C ALA A 33 14.14 2.99 8.17
N ALA A 34 13.68 1.74 8.28
CA ALA A 34 13.71 0.98 9.52
C ALA A 34 15.15 0.60 9.93
N LEU A 35 16.00 0.26 8.95
CA LEU A 35 17.41 -0.08 9.18
C LEU A 35 18.23 1.09 9.70
N ILE A 36 18.05 2.27 9.09
CA ILE A 36 18.73 3.50 9.54
C ILE A 36 18.20 3.94 10.90
N GLY A 37 16.87 3.88 11.08
CA GLY A 37 16.23 4.10 12.37
C GLY A 37 16.63 5.42 13.06
N GLY A 38 16.44 5.48 14.38
CA GLY A 38 16.76 6.65 15.22
C GLY A 38 15.65 6.95 16.23
N LYS A 39 15.56 8.21 16.70
CA LYS A 39 14.52 8.66 17.65
C LYS A 39 13.09 8.33 17.16
N GLN A 40 12.88 8.40 15.85
CA GLN A 40 11.60 8.13 15.19
C GLN A 40 11.31 6.64 14.97
N ARG A 41 12.20 5.73 15.40
CA ARG A 41 12.17 4.26 15.19
C ARG A 41 12.31 3.82 13.73
N ILE A 42 11.55 4.42 12.83
CA ILE A 42 11.73 4.36 11.37
C ILE A 42 12.09 5.78 10.94
N ASN A 43 13.17 5.93 10.18
CA ASN A 43 13.69 7.24 9.81
C ASN A 43 12.74 7.96 8.83
N MET A 44 12.08 9.02 9.29
CA MET A 44 11.04 9.72 8.51
C MET A 44 11.62 10.37 7.25
N THR A 45 12.83 10.92 7.31
CA THR A 45 13.48 11.58 6.16
C THR A 45 13.79 10.56 5.07
N VAL A 46 14.40 9.43 5.43
CA VAL A 46 14.68 8.33 4.49
C VAL A 46 13.40 7.78 3.89
N PHE A 47 12.39 7.54 4.72
CA PHE A 47 11.08 7.07 4.26
C PHE A 47 10.43 8.05 3.29
N SER A 48 10.38 9.34 3.64
CA SER A 48 9.68 10.37 2.85
C SER A 48 10.38 10.61 1.50
N LEU A 49 11.71 10.76 1.50
CA LEU A 49 12.47 10.95 0.26
C LEU A 49 12.40 9.71 -0.63
N GLY A 50 12.55 8.52 -0.04
CA GLY A 50 12.43 7.26 -0.77
C GLY A 50 11.05 7.07 -1.38
N TYR A 51 9.98 7.39 -0.62
CA TYR A 51 8.60 7.30 -1.09
C TYR A 51 8.34 8.26 -2.25
N ILE A 52 8.75 9.53 -2.14
CA ILE A 52 8.60 10.52 -3.21
C ILE A 52 9.36 10.09 -4.45
N ALA A 53 10.60 9.64 -4.30
CA ALA A 53 11.42 9.16 -5.42
C ALA A 53 10.77 7.96 -6.12
N ALA A 54 10.27 6.98 -5.35
CA ALA A 54 9.52 5.84 -5.88
C ALA A 54 8.24 6.29 -6.61
N PHE A 55 7.50 7.23 -6.03
CA PHE A 55 6.24 7.71 -6.59
C PHE A 55 6.46 8.40 -7.93
N LEU A 56 7.45 9.29 -8.01
CA LEU A 56 7.81 9.98 -9.25
C LEU A 56 8.32 9.01 -10.31
N SER A 57 9.15 8.05 -9.91
CA SER A 57 9.77 7.08 -10.82
C SER A 57 8.76 6.09 -11.40
N ILE A 58 7.75 5.71 -10.61
CA ILE A 58 6.80 4.65 -10.97
C ILE A 58 5.43 5.21 -11.30
N ASN A 59 4.75 5.85 -10.35
CA ASN A 59 3.34 6.23 -10.48
C ASN A 59 3.13 7.48 -11.34
N ALA A 60 4.04 8.46 -11.25
CA ALA A 60 4.00 9.64 -12.13
C ALA A 60 4.55 9.36 -13.54
N ASN A 61 5.34 8.29 -13.70
CA ASN A 61 5.96 7.93 -14.98
C ASN A 61 4.99 7.17 -15.89
N GLN A 62 4.29 7.93 -16.73
CA GLN A 62 3.31 7.38 -17.68
C GLN A 62 3.91 6.36 -18.66
N SER A 63 5.19 6.49 -19.03
CA SER A 63 5.86 5.51 -19.90
C SER A 63 6.00 4.16 -19.20
N LEU A 64 6.43 4.17 -17.94
CA LEU A 64 6.57 2.96 -17.13
C LEU A 64 5.20 2.32 -16.83
N GLN A 65 4.20 3.13 -16.50
CA GLN A 65 2.83 2.66 -16.27
C GLN A 65 2.27 1.95 -17.51
N ARG A 66 2.42 2.56 -18.69
CA ARG A 66 1.98 1.94 -19.97
C ARG A 66 2.76 0.67 -20.29
N ARG A 67 4.06 0.63 -20.01
CA ARG A 67 4.91 -0.55 -20.25
C ARG A 67 4.47 -1.77 -19.42
N PHE A 68 3.98 -1.56 -18.21
CA PHE A 68 3.55 -2.62 -17.30
C PHE A 68 2.03 -2.75 -17.16
N SER A 69 1.28 -2.08 -18.01
CA SER A 69 -0.17 -2.23 -18.12
C SER A 69 -0.51 -3.11 -19.31
N GLU A 70 -1.45 -4.04 -19.13
CA GLU A 70 -1.94 -4.93 -20.19
C GLU A 70 -3.24 -4.43 -20.83
N GLY A 71 -3.62 -3.18 -20.57
CA GLY A 71 -4.82 -2.55 -21.13
C GLY A 71 -5.40 -1.45 -20.23
N PRO A 72 -6.37 -0.66 -20.72
CA PRO A 72 -6.95 0.43 -19.96
C PRO A 72 -7.79 -0.07 -18.77
N SER A 73 -7.89 0.76 -17.73
CA SER A 73 -8.87 0.59 -16.64
C SER A 73 -10.26 1.07 -17.07
N SER A 74 -11.31 0.45 -16.54
CA SER A 74 -12.69 0.93 -16.74
C SER A 74 -12.92 2.29 -16.05
N PRO A 75 -13.96 3.06 -16.43
CA PRO A 75 -14.33 4.29 -15.73
C PRO A 75 -14.50 4.10 -14.22
N PHE A 76 -15.15 3.01 -13.80
CA PHE A 76 -15.29 2.68 -12.39
C PHE A 76 -13.94 2.40 -11.71
N GLN A 77 -13.06 1.61 -12.34
CA GLN A 77 -11.75 1.30 -11.77
C GLN A 77 -10.90 2.55 -11.57
N ARG A 78 -10.95 3.51 -12.51
CA ARG A 78 -10.27 4.82 -12.36
C ARG A 78 -10.81 5.61 -11.17
N LYS A 79 -12.12 5.59 -10.97
CA LYS A 79 -12.76 6.25 -9.83
C LYS A 79 -12.39 5.57 -8.50
N ALA A 80 -12.40 4.24 -8.49
CA ALA A 80 -12.00 3.43 -7.33
C ALA A 80 -10.54 3.68 -6.95
N GLU A 81 -9.63 3.71 -7.93
CA GLU A 81 -8.21 4.06 -7.76
C GLU A 81 -8.04 5.45 -7.13
N PHE A 82 -8.74 6.46 -7.66
CA PHE A 82 -8.69 7.82 -7.12
C PHE A 82 -9.14 7.88 -5.65
N TYR A 83 -10.28 7.24 -5.33
CA TYR A 83 -10.75 7.16 -3.94
C TYR A 83 -9.84 6.33 -3.04
N ALA A 84 -9.20 5.27 -3.56
CA ALA A 84 -8.21 4.50 -2.83
C ALA A 84 -7.06 5.40 -2.39
N VAL A 85 -6.53 6.22 -3.31
CA VAL A 85 -5.44 7.18 -2.99
C VAL A 85 -5.89 8.20 -1.95
N ILE A 86 -7.06 8.83 -2.12
CA ILE A 86 -7.60 9.78 -1.13
C ILE A 86 -7.75 9.11 0.24
N SER A 87 -8.25 7.88 0.28
CA SER A 87 -8.49 7.17 1.54
C SER A 87 -7.20 7.00 2.35
N LEU A 88 -6.04 6.81 1.72
CA LEU A 88 -4.76 6.69 2.43
C LEU A 88 -4.49 7.92 3.29
N PHE A 89 -4.59 9.12 2.71
CA PHE A 89 -4.30 10.38 3.41
C PHE A 89 -5.29 10.65 4.55
N VAL A 90 -6.57 10.35 4.32
CA VAL A 90 -7.60 10.46 5.37
C VAL A 90 -7.29 9.51 6.52
N LEU A 91 -7.04 8.23 6.23
CA LEU A 91 -6.74 7.22 7.25
C LEU A 91 -5.44 7.50 8.00
N MET A 92 -4.40 8.00 7.33
CA MET A 92 -3.16 8.42 7.98
C MET A 92 -3.39 9.58 8.95
N SER A 93 -4.22 10.55 8.56
CA SER A 93 -4.58 11.68 9.42
C SER A 93 -5.38 11.25 10.65
N LEU A 94 -6.23 10.22 10.52
CA LEU A 94 -7.03 9.70 11.63
C LEU A 94 -6.22 8.80 12.58
N PHE A 95 -5.40 7.89 12.05
CA PHE A 95 -4.72 6.88 12.88
C PHE A 95 -3.32 7.30 13.33
N GLY A 96 -2.57 8.02 12.51
CA GLY A 96 -1.22 8.50 12.84
C GLY A 96 -1.21 9.95 13.34
N GLY A 97 -2.01 10.81 12.70
CA GLY A 97 -2.07 12.26 12.93
C GLY A 97 -2.16 12.70 14.40
N PRO A 98 -3.08 12.15 15.23
CA PRO A 98 -3.28 12.60 16.60
C PRO A 98 -2.04 12.47 17.50
N TYR A 99 -1.08 11.64 17.11
CA TYR A 99 0.08 11.30 17.94
C TYR A 99 1.34 12.12 17.65
N PHE A 100 1.27 13.04 16.68
CA PHE A 100 2.41 13.92 16.33
C PHE A 100 2.72 14.96 17.39
N ALA A 101 1.72 15.51 18.10
CA ALA A 101 1.93 16.53 19.14
C ALA A 101 2.81 16.01 20.28
N ASP A 102 2.61 14.76 20.67
CA ASP A 102 3.37 14.10 21.75
C ASP A 102 4.59 13.31 21.24
N GLU A 103 4.92 13.44 19.95
CA GLU A 103 5.98 12.67 19.28
C GLU A 103 5.92 11.16 19.56
N ASN A 104 4.73 10.58 19.67
CA ASN A 104 4.57 9.14 19.91
C ASN A 104 4.80 8.36 18.62
N TRP A 105 6.07 8.27 18.22
CA TRP A 105 6.52 7.67 16.96
C TRP A 105 6.04 6.23 16.77
N ARG A 106 5.87 5.46 17.86
CA ARG A 106 5.30 4.12 17.78
C ARG A 106 3.89 4.17 17.20
N ARG A 107 3.01 4.97 17.79
CA ARG A 107 1.61 5.05 17.38
C ARG A 107 1.45 5.73 16.02
N ILE A 108 2.30 6.71 15.70
CA ILE A 108 2.36 7.33 14.37
C ILE A 108 2.62 6.27 13.29
N TRP A 109 3.66 5.45 13.46
CA TRP A 109 4.02 4.44 12.47
C TRP A 109 3.02 3.28 12.40
N LEU A 110 2.54 2.77 13.55
CA LEU A 110 1.48 1.77 13.55
C LEU A 110 0.20 2.31 12.88
N GLY A 111 -0.12 3.58 13.09
CA GLY A 111 -1.23 4.26 12.44
C GLY A 111 -1.04 4.36 10.92
N ALA A 112 0.17 4.71 10.47
CA ALA A 112 0.51 4.74 9.05
C ALA A 112 0.44 3.35 8.38
N PHE A 113 0.93 2.31 9.05
CA PHE A 113 0.82 0.94 8.55
C PHE A 113 -0.63 0.45 8.52
N LEU A 114 -1.43 0.76 9.54
CA LEU A 114 -2.86 0.43 9.57
C LEU A 114 -3.62 1.15 8.45
N ALA A 115 -3.37 2.46 8.27
CA ALA A 115 -3.93 3.24 7.18
C ALA A 115 -3.61 2.61 5.82
N THR A 116 -2.35 2.21 5.62
CA THR A 116 -1.90 1.53 4.39
C THR A 116 -2.59 0.18 4.19
N ALA A 117 -2.73 -0.62 5.26
CA ALA A 117 -3.39 -1.93 5.19
C ALA A 117 -4.86 -1.80 4.77
N LEU A 118 -5.61 -0.84 5.33
CA LEU A 118 -7.01 -0.59 4.99
C LEU A 118 -7.18 0.05 3.62
N HIS A 119 -6.26 0.92 3.24
CA HIS A 119 -6.19 1.54 1.91
C HIS A 119 -6.06 0.52 0.76
N PHE A 120 -5.57 -0.69 1.02
CA PHE A 120 -5.56 -1.75 0.01
C PHE A 120 -6.96 -2.31 -0.31
N LEU A 121 -7.97 -2.13 0.55
CA LEU A 121 -9.31 -2.68 0.31
C LEU A 121 -9.98 -2.10 -0.94
N PRO A 122 -10.05 -0.77 -1.14
CA PRO A 122 -10.60 -0.21 -2.39
C PRO A 122 -9.82 -0.64 -3.65
N PHE A 123 -8.53 -0.95 -3.52
CA PHE A 123 -7.72 -1.44 -4.63
C PHE A 123 -8.09 -2.85 -5.11
N TYR A 124 -8.95 -3.58 -4.37
CA TYR A 124 -9.57 -4.81 -4.87
C TYR A 124 -10.20 -4.63 -6.26
N TYR A 125 -10.87 -3.50 -6.50
CA TYR A 125 -11.53 -3.25 -7.78
C TYR A 125 -10.53 -3.05 -8.94
N VAL A 126 -9.26 -2.74 -8.65
CA VAL A 126 -8.22 -2.40 -9.65
C VAL A 126 -7.23 -3.54 -9.85
N HIS A 127 -6.88 -4.26 -8.78
CA HIS A 127 -5.84 -5.30 -8.81
C HIS A 127 -6.34 -6.69 -8.39
N GLY A 128 -7.62 -6.80 -7.99
CA GLY A 128 -8.28 -8.07 -7.69
C GLY A 128 -8.01 -8.60 -6.28
N LYS A 129 -8.27 -9.90 -6.10
CA LYS A 129 -8.30 -10.59 -4.79
C LYS A 129 -6.99 -10.50 -4.00
N SER A 130 -5.84 -10.34 -4.66
CA SER A 130 -4.55 -10.17 -4.00
C SER A 130 -4.54 -8.99 -3.04
N MET A 131 -5.28 -7.92 -3.33
CA MET A 131 -5.35 -6.74 -2.45
C MET A 131 -6.11 -7.01 -1.16
N LEU A 132 -7.13 -7.88 -1.19
CA LEU A 132 -7.84 -8.29 0.02
C LEU A 132 -6.95 -9.11 0.94
N VAL A 133 -6.17 -10.05 0.37
CA VAL A 133 -5.23 -10.85 1.16
C VAL A 133 -4.10 -9.98 1.69
N LEU A 134 -3.55 -9.08 0.87
CA LEU A 134 -2.52 -8.13 1.30
C LEU A 134 -3.03 -7.23 2.43
N SER A 135 -4.26 -6.71 2.30
CA SER A 135 -4.91 -5.92 3.35
C SER A 135 -5.06 -6.72 4.64
N LEU A 136 -5.59 -7.95 4.57
CA LEU A 136 -5.80 -8.79 5.74
C LEU A 136 -4.48 -9.09 6.47
N VAL A 137 -3.46 -9.59 5.74
CA VAL A 137 -2.17 -9.97 6.34
C VAL A 137 -1.45 -8.73 6.90
N SER A 138 -1.51 -7.59 6.21
CA SER A 138 -0.94 -6.33 6.72
C SER A 138 -1.69 -5.84 7.97
N THR A 139 -3.02 -5.94 7.98
CA THR A 139 -3.85 -5.58 9.15
C THR A 139 -3.48 -6.44 10.36
N VAL A 140 -3.34 -7.76 10.18
CA VAL A 140 -2.93 -8.67 11.25
C VAL A 140 -1.54 -8.29 11.78
N ASN A 141 -0.57 -8.03 10.91
CA ASN A 141 0.78 -7.61 11.32
C ASN A 141 0.74 -6.35 12.21
N VAL A 142 -0.03 -5.35 11.81
CA VAL A 142 -0.14 -4.10 12.57
C VAL A 142 -0.96 -4.29 13.85
N ALA A 143 -2.01 -5.10 13.83
CA ALA A 143 -2.79 -5.44 15.01
C ALA A 143 -1.94 -6.12 16.09
N LEU A 144 -1.03 -7.01 15.71
CA LEU A 144 -0.04 -7.58 16.64
C LEU A 144 0.89 -6.48 17.21
N GLY A 145 1.32 -5.53 16.39
CA GLY A 145 2.08 -4.36 16.84
C GLY A 145 1.33 -3.49 17.85
N TYR A 146 0.01 -3.38 17.76
CA TYR A 146 -0.81 -2.71 18.78
C TYR A 146 -1.03 -3.56 20.03
N ALA A 147 -1.34 -4.84 19.85
CA ALA A 147 -1.70 -5.76 20.93
C ALA A 147 -0.52 -6.11 21.85
N PHE A 148 0.71 -6.09 21.31
CA PHE A 148 1.93 -6.42 22.04
C PHE A 148 2.89 -5.22 22.06
N PRO A 149 2.77 -4.30 23.05
CA PRO A 149 3.64 -3.13 23.18
C PRO A 149 5.13 -3.49 23.28
N GLU A 150 5.43 -4.65 23.87
CA GLU A 150 6.78 -5.19 24.03
C GLU A 150 7.42 -5.60 22.69
N LEU A 151 6.60 -5.88 21.66
CA LEU A 151 7.12 -6.17 20.32
C LEU A 151 7.77 -4.90 19.76
N PRO A 152 9.07 -4.92 19.41
CA PRO A 152 9.72 -3.76 18.83
C PRO A 152 9.04 -3.34 17.52
N LEU A 153 8.76 -2.05 17.36
CA LEU A 153 8.11 -1.52 16.15
C LEU A 153 8.86 -1.91 14.85
N VAL A 154 10.19 -1.99 14.93
CA VAL A 154 11.05 -2.41 13.81
C VAL A 154 10.69 -3.82 13.32
N CYS A 155 10.29 -4.74 14.19
CA CYS A 155 9.84 -6.07 13.77
C CYS A 155 8.56 -5.99 12.93
N THR A 156 7.58 -5.18 13.37
CA THR A 156 6.37 -4.90 12.58
C THR A 156 6.71 -4.27 11.24
N ALA A 157 7.67 -3.33 11.20
CA ALA A 157 8.10 -2.66 9.97
C ALA A 157 8.79 -3.62 8.98
N TYR A 158 9.69 -4.47 9.46
CA TYR A 158 10.34 -5.47 8.60
C TYR A 158 9.36 -6.54 8.11
N ALA A 159 8.43 -6.99 8.96
CA ALA A 159 7.36 -7.88 8.54
C ALA A 159 6.48 -7.21 7.47
N ASP A 160 6.12 -5.94 7.66
CA ASP A 160 5.34 -5.17 6.69
C ASP A 160 6.06 -5.02 5.33
N ALA A 161 7.36 -4.71 5.36
CA ALA A 161 8.21 -4.68 4.18
C ALA A 161 8.27 -6.05 3.49
N ALA A 162 8.48 -7.13 4.24
CA ALA A 162 8.54 -8.50 3.68
C ALA A 162 7.20 -8.91 3.04
N ILE A 163 6.07 -8.61 3.69
CA ILE A 163 4.73 -8.86 3.13
C ILE A 163 4.57 -8.12 1.80
N LYS A 164 4.87 -6.82 1.77
CA LYS A 164 4.76 -5.99 0.56
C LYS A 164 5.71 -6.44 -0.54
N LEU A 165 6.93 -6.84 -0.20
CA LEU A 165 7.89 -7.39 -1.15
C LEU A 165 7.38 -8.69 -1.78
N GLY A 166 6.88 -9.63 -0.96
CA GLY A 166 6.34 -10.91 -1.44
C GLY A 166 5.15 -10.71 -2.38
N PHE A 167 4.18 -9.88 -2.00
CA PHE A 167 3.04 -9.53 -2.86
C PHE A 167 3.47 -8.75 -4.10
N GLY A 168 4.46 -7.86 -3.96
CA GLY A 168 5.01 -7.07 -5.06
C GLY A 168 5.66 -7.94 -6.12
N VAL A 169 6.52 -8.86 -5.72
CA VAL A 169 7.15 -9.86 -6.61
C VAL A 169 6.09 -10.75 -7.24
N TYR A 170 5.11 -11.23 -6.46
CA TYR A 170 3.99 -12.01 -6.99
C TYR A 170 3.24 -11.27 -8.11
N LEU A 171 2.85 -10.02 -7.87
CA LEU A 171 2.10 -9.21 -8.83
C LEU A 171 2.93 -8.81 -10.05
N PHE A 172 4.23 -8.55 -9.87
CA PHE A 172 5.11 -8.12 -10.94
C PHE A 172 5.52 -9.26 -11.88
N CYS A 173 5.84 -10.43 -11.33
CA CYS A 173 6.42 -11.55 -12.07
C CYS A 173 5.42 -12.64 -12.45
N PHE A 174 4.43 -12.91 -11.59
CA PHE A 174 3.63 -14.14 -11.69
C PHE A 174 2.15 -13.90 -11.95
N SER A 175 1.61 -12.74 -11.58
CA SER A 175 0.18 -12.47 -11.74
C SER A 175 -0.17 -12.07 -13.18
N LYS A 176 -1.05 -12.85 -13.81
CA LYS A 176 -1.65 -12.50 -15.10
C LYS A 176 -2.87 -11.58 -14.89
N PRO A 177 -3.18 -10.68 -15.83
CA PRO A 177 -4.46 -9.98 -15.80
C PRO A 177 -5.59 -10.98 -15.88
N SER A 178 -6.67 -10.66 -15.18
CA SER A 178 -7.90 -11.42 -15.25
C SER A 178 -9.06 -10.46 -15.44
N LYS A 179 -10.13 -10.97 -16.04
CA LYS A 179 -11.39 -10.24 -16.21
C LYS A 179 -12.42 -10.80 -15.23
N GLN A 180 -13.24 -9.91 -14.68
CA GLN A 180 -14.36 -10.29 -13.81
C GLN A 180 -15.60 -9.54 -14.28
N ASN A 181 -16.66 -10.30 -14.57
CA ASN A 181 -17.98 -9.77 -14.92
C ASN A 181 -18.74 -9.33 -13.66
#